data_AF-H9WDV9-F1
#
_entry.id   AF-H9WDV9-F1
#
_cell.length_a   1.000
_cell.length_b   1.000
_cell.length_c   1.000
_cell.angle_alpha   90.00
_cell.angle_beta   90.00
_cell.angle_gamma   90.00
#
_symmetry.space_group_name_H-M   'P 1'
#
loop_
_entity.id
_entity.type
_entity.pdbx_description
1 polymer ?
#
loop_
_entity_poly.entity_id
_entity_poly.type
_entity_poly.pdbx_seq_one_letter_code
_entity_poly.pdbx_strand_id
1 'polypeptide(L)' 'SDIDTSFATSVKANCPSAGGDNTLSPLDLATPTTFDNKYYTDLRSQKGLLHSDQQLFSGGSTNSQVT' A
#
# COMPACT_ATOMS: atom_id res chain seq x y z
N SER A 1 8.94 1.53 -9.88
CA SER A 1 7.66 1.72 -9.16
C SER A 1 7.38 0.38 -8.54
N ASP A 2 7.50 0.29 -7.23
CA ASP A 2 7.60 -0.98 -6.49
C ASP A 2 6.23 -1.41 -5.95
N ILE A 3 5.18 -1.15 -6.74
CA ILE A 3 3.78 -1.41 -6.40
C ILE A 3 3.24 -2.51 -7.33
N ASP A 4 2.46 -3.43 -6.77
CA ASP A 4 1.74 -4.45 -7.53
C ASP A 4 0.85 -3.78 -8.59
N THR A 5 0.99 -4.24 -9.83
CA THR A 5 0.34 -3.60 -10.98
C THR A 5 -1.18 -3.71 -10.95
N SER A 6 -1.70 -4.82 -10.40
CA SER A 6 -3.13 -5.04 -10.27
C SER A 6 -3.72 -4.13 -9.19
N PHE A 7 -3.03 -4.01 -8.06
CA PHE A 7 -3.39 -3.08 -6.99
C PHE A 7 -3.32 -1.61 -7.45
N ALA A 8 -2.25 -1.21 -8.14
CA ALA A 8 -2.15 0.14 -8.69
C ALA A 8 -3.31 0.45 -9.66
N THR A 9 -3.75 -0.54 -10.44
CA THR A 9 -4.88 -0.40 -11.36
C THR A 9 -6.20 -0.23 -10.60
N SER A 10 -6.43 -0.99 -9.53
CA SER A 10 -7.64 -0.86 -8.71
C SER A 10 -7.70 0.47 -7.97
N VAL A 11 -6.58 0.97 -7.43
CA VAL A 11 -6.52 2.28 -6.76
C VAL A 11 -6.77 3.42 -7.76
N LYS A 12 -6.12 3.39 -8.94
CA LYS A 12 -6.32 4.41 -9.99
C LYS A 12 -7.76 4.49 -10.50
N ALA A 13 -8.53 3.41 -10.44
CA ALA A 13 -9.94 3.43 -10.84
C ALA A 13 -10.77 4.42 -9.99
N ASN A 14 -10.37 4.66 -8.75
CA ASN A 14 -11.02 5.59 -7.82
C ASN A 14 -10.19 6.85 -7.53
N CYS A 15 -8.93 6.89 -7.97
CA CYS A 15 -8.00 8.01 -7.77
C CYS A 15 -7.54 8.58 -9.13
N PRO A 16 -8.32 9.50 -9.73
CA PRO A 16 -7.96 10.11 -11.01
C PRO A 16 -6.70 10.98 -10.86
N SER A 17 -5.98 11.21 -11.95
CA SER A 17 -4.74 12.01 -11.94
C SER A 17 -4.96 13.50 -11.69
N ALA A 18 -6.21 13.99 -11.76
CA ALA A 18 -6.60 15.36 -11.46
C ALA A 18 -8.01 15.38 -10.88
N GLY A 19 -8.19 16.11 -9.77
CA GLY A 19 -9.42 16.13 -9.00
C GLY A 19 -9.63 14.84 -8.19
N GLY A 20 -10.76 14.76 -7.48
CA GLY A 20 -11.05 13.57 -6.65
C GLY A 20 -10.20 13.48 -5.38
N ASP A 21 -9.55 14.57 -4.95
CA ASP A 21 -8.63 14.63 -3.80
C ASP A 21 -9.24 14.11 -2.48
N ASN A 22 -10.57 14.14 -2.36
CA ASN A 22 -11.31 13.64 -1.18
C ASN A 22 -11.71 12.16 -1.27
N THR A 23 -11.37 11.45 -2.35
CA THR A 23 -11.66 10.01 -2.48
C THR A 23 -10.74 9.20 -1.57
N LEU A 24 -11.35 8.39 -0.71
CA LEU A 24 -10.62 7.60 0.27
C LEU A 24 -10.25 6.21 -0.29
N SER A 25 -9.12 5.69 0.16
CA SER A 25 -8.68 4.31 -0.04
C SER A 25 -8.13 3.76 1.27
N PRO A 26 -8.29 2.46 1.54
CA PRO A 26 -7.81 1.87 2.78
C PRO A 26 -6.27 1.78 2.79
N LEU A 27 -5.66 2.04 3.95
CA LEU A 27 -4.20 1.90 4.15
C LEU A 27 -3.77 0.42 4.33
N ASP A 28 -4.69 -0.42 4.81
CA ASP A 28 -4.58 -1.87 4.90
C ASP A 28 -5.69 -2.47 4.04
N LEU A 29 -5.32 -3.19 2.98
CA LEU A 29 -6.29 -3.74 2.03
C LEU A 29 -6.97 -5.00 2.57
N ALA A 30 -6.28 -5.77 3.41
CA ALA A 30 -6.79 -7.02 3.95
C ALA A 30 -7.78 -6.77 5.09
N THR A 31 -7.51 -5.78 5.93
CA THR A 31 -8.25 -5.51 7.16
C THR A 31 -8.42 -4.01 7.45
N PRO A 32 -9.18 -3.26 6.64
CA PRO A 32 -9.23 -1.79 6.71
C PRO A 32 -9.67 -1.17 8.04
N THR A 33 -10.30 -1.96 8.92
CA THR A 33 -10.89 -1.50 10.19
C THR A 33 -10.44 -2.33 11.39
N THR A 34 -9.47 -3.23 11.20
CA THR A 34 -8.93 -4.08 12.27
C THR A 34 -7.48 -3.71 12.52
N PHE A 35 -7.09 -3.60 13.79
CA PHE A 35 -5.70 -3.44 14.15
C PHE A 35 -5.03 -4.81 14.24
N ASP A 36 -4.20 -5.14 13.25
CA ASP A 36 -3.40 -6.36 13.22
C ASP A 36 -2.09 -6.14 12.41
N ASN A 37 -1.43 -7.22 11.98
CA ASN A 37 -0.17 -7.16 11.24
C ASN A 37 -0.32 -7.35 9.72
N LYS A 38 -1.54 -7.32 9.18
CA LYS A 38 -1.77 -7.49 7.72
C LYS A 38 -1.18 -6.35 6.91
N TYR A 39 -1.05 -5.16 7.49
CA TYR A 39 -0.23 -4.07 6.96
C TYR A 39 1.14 -4.56 6.43
N TYR A 40 1.89 -5.34 7.21
CA TYR A 40 3.20 -5.87 6.77
C TYR A 40 3.10 -6.96 5.70
N THR A 41 1.97 -7.67 5.66
CA THR A 41 1.68 -8.64 4.58
C THR A 41 1.43 -7.92 3.25
N ASP A 42 0.76 -6.77 3.28
CA ASP A 42 0.58 -5.92 2.12
C ASP A 42 1.92 -5.37 1.61
N LEU A 43 2.81 -4.89 2.50
CA LEU A 43 4.15 -4.43 2.10
C LEU A 43 4.97 -5.51 1.38
N ARG A 44 4.98 -6.73 1.92
CA ARG A 44 5.65 -7.89 1.29
C ARG A 44 5.06 -8.25 -0.08
N SER A 45 3.79 -7.93 -0.28
CA SER A 45 3.07 -8.14 -1.52
C SER A 45 3.12 -6.93 -2.47
N GLN A 46 3.94 -5.92 -2.17
CA GLN A 46 4.03 -4.66 -2.94
C GLN A 46 2.71 -3.88 -2.98
N LYS A 47 1.93 -3.92 -1.91
CA LYS A 47 0.61 -3.28 -1.79
C LYS A 47 0.57 -2.13 -0.78
N GLY A 48 1.71 -1.52 -0.48
CA GLY A 48 1.73 -0.26 0.29
C GLY A 48 1.03 0.86 -0.50
N LEU A 49 0.04 1.53 0.11
CA LEU A 49 -0.71 2.60 -0.56
C LEU A 49 0.13 3.87 -0.72
N LEU A 50 0.81 4.29 0.36
CA LEU A 50 1.65 5.48 0.32
C LEU A 50 3.06 5.10 -0.13
N HIS A 51 3.74 6.04 -0.78
CA HIS A 51 5.14 5.87 -1.13
C HIS A 51 5.98 5.51 0.11
N SER A 52 5.76 6.20 1.23
CA SER A 52 6.46 5.97 2.50
C SER A 52 6.24 4.57 3.07
N ASP A 53 5.07 3.97 2.87
CA ASP A 53 4.78 2.62 3.36
C ASP A 53 5.67 1.61 2.64
N GLN A 54 5.72 1.68 1.31
CA GLN A 54 6.47 0.72 0.51
C GLN A 54 7.99 0.86 0.68
N GLN A 55 8.49 2.02 1.08
CA GLN A 55 9.92 2.21 1.40
C GLN A 55 10.38 1.36 2.60
N LEU A 56 9.47 0.93 3.48
CA LEU A 56 9.82 0.03 4.57
C LEU A 56 10.22 -1.37 4.08
N PHE A 57 9.79 -1.76 2.87
CA PHE A 57 10.09 -3.06 2.26
C PHE A 57 10.52 -2.94 0.78
N SER A 58 11.51 -2.09 0.51
CA SER A 58 12.09 -1.88 -0.83
C SER A 58 13.57 -2.28 -0.92
N GLY A 59 14.00 -3.25 -0.10
CA GLY A 59 15.39 -3.74 -0.08
C GLY A 59 16.31 -2.98 0.87
N GLY A 60 15.74 -2.17 1.77
CA GLY A 60 16.46 -1.38 2.76
C GLY A 60 16.73 -2.12 4.08
N SER A 61 17.32 -1.40 5.04
CA SER A 61 17.66 -1.94 6.37
C SER A 61 16.45 -2.33 7.21
N THR A 62 15.26 -1.83 6.88
CA THR A 62 13.99 -2.12 7.56
C THR A 62 13.32 -3.42 7.11
N ASN A 63 13.80 -4.05 6.04
CA ASN A 63 13.19 -5.26 5.49
C ASN A 63 13.04 -6.38 6.53
N SER A 64 14.06 -6.58 7.38
CA SER A 64 14.06 -7.68 8.35
C SER A 64 12.97 -7.52 9.42
N GLN A 65 12.61 -6.29 9.78
CA GLN A 65 11.51 -6.00 10.70
C GLN A 65 10.12 -6.17 10.07
N VAL A 66 10.01 -6.10 8.74
CA VAL A 66 8.75 -6.24 8.00
C VAL A 66 8.44 -7.70 7.62
N THR A 67 9.46 -8.56 7.61
CA THR A 67 9.38 -9.98 7.18
C THR A 67 8.35 -10.81 7.94
#